data_AF-A0A2V9J3H5-F1
#
_entry.id   AF-A0A2V9J3H5-F1
#
_cell.length_a   1.000
_cell.length_b   1.000
_cell.length_c   1.000
_cell.angle_alpha   90.00
_cell.angle_beta   90.00
_cell.angle_gamma   90.00
#
_symmetry.space_group_name_H-M   'P 1'
#
loop_
_entity.id
_entity.type
_entity.pdbx_description
1 polymer ?
#
loop_
_entity_poly.entity_id
_entity_poly.type
_entity_poly.pdbx_seq_one_letter_code
_entity_poly.pdbx_strand_id
1 'polypeptide(L)'
;MEWADAWMSKKEPKLSGVGIGYMLQGGATADNDDPFAKKPPAGKDWLREPPHVMMFGIKIDQSVHSSEPNTTRPWVMFKGTPYEHLMVPVK
;
A
#
# COMPACT_ATOMS: atom_id res chain seq x y z
N MET A 1 -13.74 -2.04 -6.95
CA MET A 1 -12.47 -1.61 -7.60
C MET A 1 -11.62 -2.86 -7.68
N GLU A 2 -11.23 -3.33 -8.88
CA GLU A 2 -10.70 -4.69 -9.09
C GLU A 2 -9.56 -5.09 -8.12
N TRP A 3 -8.64 -4.17 -7.82
CA TRP A 3 -7.59 -4.39 -6.82
C TRP A 3 -8.16 -4.61 -5.41
N ALA A 4 -9.04 -3.72 -4.95
CA ALA A 4 -9.63 -3.79 -3.61
C ALA A 4 -10.52 -5.02 -3.46
N ASP A 5 -11.30 -5.36 -4.50
CA ASP A 5 -12.17 -6.54 -4.51
C ASP A 5 -11.34 -7.83 -4.45
N ALA A 6 -10.21 -7.87 -5.16
CA ALA A 6 -9.27 -8.98 -5.11
C ALA A 6 -8.61 -9.11 -3.73
N TRP A 7 -8.15 -8.01 -3.14
CA TRP A 7 -7.60 -7.98 -1.79
C TRP A 7 -8.61 -8.48 -0.73
N MET A 8 -9.83 -7.96 -0.74
CA MET A 8 -10.89 -8.39 0.19
C MET A 8 -11.27 -9.87 0.01
N SER A 9 -11.24 -10.36 -1.23
CA SER A 9 -11.53 -11.77 -1.54
C SER A 9 -10.32 -12.70 -1.47
N LYS A 10 -9.14 -12.19 -1.10
CA LYS A 10 -7.85 -12.91 -1.03
C LYS A 10 -7.47 -13.59 -2.35
N LYS A 11 -7.73 -12.92 -3.47
CA LYS A 11 -7.39 -13.39 -4.81
C LYS A 11 -6.37 -12.48 -5.45
N GLU A 12 -5.63 -13.00 -6.42
CA GLU A 12 -4.74 -12.16 -7.22
C GLU A 12 -5.55 -11.13 -8.03
N PRO A 13 -5.17 -9.84 -7.99
CA PRO A 13 -5.84 -8.81 -8.77
C PRO A 13 -5.52 -8.97 -10.25
N LYS A 14 -6.55 -9.05 -11.09
CA LYS A 14 -6.41 -9.08 -12.55
C LYS A 14 -6.59 -7.68 -13.12
N LEU A 15 -5.55 -6.87 -13.02
CA LEU A 15 -5.60 -5.47 -13.46
C LEU A 15 -5.28 -5.38 -14.95
N SER A 16 -6.19 -4.77 -15.70
CA SER A 16 -6.00 -4.47 -17.14
C SER A 16 -5.32 -3.12 -17.39
N GLY A 17 -5.10 -2.33 -16.34
CA GLY A 17 -4.48 -1.02 -16.41
C GLY A 17 -4.15 -0.44 -15.03
N VAL A 18 -3.74 0.82 -15.02
CA VAL A 18 -3.37 1.54 -13.81
C VAL A 18 -4.63 1.93 -13.03
N GLY A 19 -4.66 1.57 -11.75
CA GLY A 19 -5.67 2.02 -10.80
C GLY A 19 -5.13 3.14 -9.92
N ILE A 20 -5.98 4.11 -9.57
CA ILE A 20 -5.65 5.17 -8.62
C ILE A 20 -6.69 5.15 -7.49
N GLY A 21 -6.22 5.07 -6.25
CA GLY A 21 -7.02 5.26 -5.04
C GLY A 21 -6.48 6.43 -4.22
N TYR A 22 -7.24 6.90 -3.23
CA TYR A 22 -6.77 7.96 -2.33
C TYR A 22 -7.36 7.81 -0.93
N MET A 23 -6.61 8.26 0.07
CA MET A 23 -7.07 8.43 1.45
C MET A 23 -6.59 9.79 1.96
N LEU A 24 -7.34 10.84 1.63
CA LEU A 24 -6.95 12.23 1.91
C LEU A 24 -7.08 12.62 3.39
N GLN A 25 -7.75 11.82 4.21
CA GLN A 25 -7.75 11.97 5.66
C GLN A 25 -6.58 11.23 6.33
N GLY A 26 -5.77 10.53 5.55
CA GLY A 26 -4.80 9.57 6.07
C GLY A 26 -5.47 8.30 6.59
N GLY A 27 -4.67 7.46 7.25
CA GLY A 27 -5.08 6.15 7.68
C GLY A 27 -4.18 5.57 8.77
N ALA A 28 -4.55 4.39 9.24
CA ALA A 28 -3.71 3.58 10.10
C ALA A 28 -3.73 2.13 9.60
N THR A 29 -2.55 1.58 9.35
CA THR A 29 -2.37 0.21 8.89
C THR A 29 -1.57 -0.57 9.92
N ALA A 30 -1.91 -1.85 10.08
CA ALA A 30 -1.28 -2.72 11.06
C ALA A 30 0.18 -3.04 10.68
N ASP A 31 0.41 -3.37 9.42
CA ASP A 31 1.72 -3.74 8.90
C ASP A 31 1.83 -3.33 7.42
N ASN A 32 3.00 -2.84 7.01
CA ASN A 32 3.23 -2.40 5.63
C ASN A 32 3.52 -3.56 4.69
N ASP A 33 3.98 -4.69 5.20
CA ASP A 33 4.44 -5.83 4.41
C ASP A 33 3.36 -6.93 4.35
N ASP A 34 2.57 -7.11 5.41
CA ASP A 34 1.47 -8.07 5.47
C ASP A 34 0.10 -7.43 5.17
N PRO A 35 -0.50 -7.68 3.98
CA PRO A 35 -1.80 -7.16 3.58
C PRO A 35 -2.97 -7.67 4.40
N PHE A 36 -2.78 -8.70 5.23
CA PHE A 36 -3.83 -9.30 6.04
C PHE A 36 -3.59 -9.15 7.55
N ALA A 37 -2.56 -8.39 7.93
CA ALA A 37 -2.29 -8.07 9.33
C ALA A 37 -3.50 -7.35 9.95
N LYS A 38 -4.04 -7.94 11.02
CA LYS A 38 -5.15 -7.34 11.79
C LYS A 38 -4.68 -6.50 12.97
N LYS A 39 -3.41 -6.65 13.35
CA LYS A 39 -2.75 -5.99 14.48
C LYS A 39 -1.29 -5.77 14.13
N PRO A 40 -0.65 -4.73 14.68
CA PRO A 40 0.78 -4.52 14.50
C PRO A 40 1.61 -5.74 14.96
N PRO A 41 2.77 -5.98 14.34
CA PRO A 41 3.73 -6.95 14.85
C PRO A 41 4.10 -6.68 16.31
N ALA A 42 4.54 -7.73 17.02
CA ALA A 42 4.93 -7.59 18.42
C ALA A 42 5.98 -6.48 18.62
N GLY A 43 5.67 -5.54 19.53
CA GLY A 43 6.56 -4.41 19.83
C GLY A 43 6.53 -3.26 18.82
N LYS A 44 5.62 -3.29 17.83
CA LYS A 44 5.37 -2.17 16.91
C LYS A 44 4.03 -1.51 17.18
N ASP A 45 3.96 -0.21 16.89
CA ASP A 45 2.71 0.54 16.86
C ASP A 45 2.05 0.47 15.48
N TRP A 46 0.79 0.91 15.40
CA TRP A 46 0.10 1.13 14.13
C TRP A 46 0.88 2.11 13.26
N LEU A 47 1.07 1.75 12.00
CA LEU A 47 1.65 2.65 11.02
C LEU A 47 0.63 3.75 10.70
N ARG A 48 0.98 5.00 11.00
CA ARG A 48 0.14 6.16 10.66
C ARG A 48 0.49 6.66 9.27
N GLU A 49 -0.48 6.62 8.38
CA GLU A 49 -0.34 7.08 7.00
C GLU A 49 -0.83 8.53 6.89
N PRO A 50 -0.05 9.44 6.27
CA PRO A 50 -0.52 10.79 5.99
C PRO A 50 -1.58 10.74 4.89
N PRO A 51 -2.23 11.87 4.55
CA PRO A 51 -2.97 11.99 3.31
C PRO A 51 -2.12 11.52 2.12
N HIS A 52 -2.64 10.58 1.31
CA HIS A 52 -1.89 9.99 0.21
C HIS A 52 -2.79 9.50 -0.93
N VAL A 53 -2.15 9.26 -2.08
CA VAL A 53 -2.68 8.58 -3.26
C VAL A 53 -2.03 7.19 -3.35
N MET A 54 -2.78 6.21 -3.82
CA MET A 54 -2.33 4.84 -4.07
C MET A 54 -2.33 4.58 -5.58
N MET A 55 -1.24 4.00 -6.10
CA MET A 55 -1.15 3.58 -7.49
C MET A 55 -1.05 2.06 -7.58
N PHE A 56 -2.00 1.45 -8.29
CA PHE A 56 -2.14 -0.01 -8.45
C PHE A 56 -1.84 -0.43 -9.89
N GLY A 57 -1.35 -1.65 -10.09
CA GLY A 57 -1.15 -2.22 -11.43
C GLY A 57 0.01 -1.60 -12.20
N ILE A 58 0.94 -0.95 -11.50
CA ILE A 58 2.17 -0.42 -12.07
C ILE A 58 3.35 -1.34 -11.76
N LYS A 59 4.38 -1.33 -12.60
CA LYS A 59 5.68 -1.90 -12.24
C LYS A 59 6.41 -0.91 -11.35
N ILE A 60 6.77 -1.34 -10.14
CA ILE A 60 7.48 -0.51 -9.18
C ILE A 60 8.96 -0.89 -9.19
N ASP A 61 9.83 0.09 -9.47
CA ASP A 61 11.27 -0.10 -9.35
C ASP A 61 11.69 0.10 -7.88
N GLN A 62 12.03 -1.01 -7.23
CA GLN A 62 12.45 -1.02 -5.82
C GLN A 62 13.85 -0.44 -5.59
N SER A 63 14.62 -0.15 -6.65
CA SER A 63 15.85 0.62 -6.55
C SER A 63 15.59 2.12 -6.36
N VAL A 64 14.40 2.58 -6.77
CA VAL A 64 13.96 3.98 -6.66
C VAL A 64 13.08 4.18 -5.43
N HIS A 65 12.17 3.23 -5.16
CA HIS A 65 11.21 3.33 -4.06
C HIS A 65 11.49 2.32 -2.97
N SER A 66 11.73 2.82 -1.75
CA SER A 66 11.87 1.98 -0.55
C SER A 66 10.51 1.40 -0.12
N SER A 67 10.53 0.24 0.53
CA SER A 67 9.36 -0.29 1.25
C SER A 67 9.26 0.23 2.68
N GLU A 68 10.24 1.01 3.15
CA GLU A 68 10.14 1.67 4.45
C GLU A 68 9.07 2.77 4.40
N PRO A 69 8.03 2.68 5.24
CA PRO A 69 6.98 3.70 5.29
C PRO A 69 7.56 5.09 5.54
N ASN A 70 7.14 6.07 4.74
CA ASN A 70 7.63 7.43 4.88
C ASN A 70 6.55 8.46 4.54
N THR A 71 6.37 9.45 5.41
CA THR A 71 5.31 10.44 5.24
C THR A 71 5.63 11.57 4.26
N THR A 72 6.85 11.61 3.71
CA THR A 72 7.38 12.71 2.89
C THR A 72 7.83 12.28 1.49
N ARG A 73 7.91 10.97 1.22
CA ARG A 73 8.31 10.43 -0.08
C ARG A 73 7.51 9.18 -0.42
N PRO A 74 7.37 8.84 -1.71
CA PRO A 74 6.69 7.61 -2.10
C PRO A 74 7.38 6.37 -1.55
N TRP A 75 6.59 5.40 -1.10
CA TRP A 75 7.08 4.10 -0.62
C TRP A 75 6.22 2.95 -1.12
N VAL A 76 6.78 1.75 -1.12
CA VAL A 76 6.11 0.53 -1.56
C VAL A 76 5.41 -0.13 -0.37
N MET A 77 4.11 -0.38 -0.53
CA MET A 77 3.32 -1.15 0.41
C MET A 77 3.03 -2.55 -0.14
N PHE A 78 2.99 -3.53 0.75
CA PHE A 78 2.81 -4.96 0.48
C PHE A 78 3.82 -5.52 -0.52
N LYS A 79 5.07 -5.09 -0.35
CA LYS A 79 6.19 -5.44 -1.22
C LYS A 79 6.26 -6.94 -1.47
N GLY A 80 6.39 -7.32 -2.74
CA GLY A 80 6.52 -8.72 -3.15
C GLY A 80 5.23 -9.55 -3.07
N THR A 81 4.09 -8.94 -2.72
CA THR A 81 2.78 -9.60 -2.81
C THR A 81 2.05 -9.20 -4.10
N PRO A 82 1.00 -9.95 -4.52
CA PRO A 82 0.13 -9.53 -5.63
C PRO A 82 -0.61 -8.20 -5.38
N TYR A 83 -0.62 -7.71 -4.14
CA TYR A 83 -1.27 -6.47 -3.74
C TYR A 83 -0.29 -5.30 -3.64
N GLU A 84 0.95 -5.47 -4.12
CA GLU A 84 1.95 -4.40 -4.11
C GLU A 84 1.40 -3.14 -4.80
N HIS A 85 1.58 -2.00 -4.14
CA HIS A 85 1.18 -0.70 -4.67
C HIS A 85 2.06 0.42 -4.14
N LEU A 86 2.11 1.52 -4.88
CA LEU A 86 2.89 2.69 -4.51
C LEU A 86 2.02 3.65 -3.71
N MET A 87 2.49 3.98 -2.51
CA MET A 87 1.92 5.00 -1.64
C MET A 87 2.60 6.33 -1.95
N VAL A 88 1.83 7.37 -2.27
CA VAL A 88 2.34 8.70 -2.65
C VAL A 88 1.73 9.75 -1.72
N PRO A 89 2.49 10.27 -0.72
CA PRO A 89 2.03 11.39 0.10
C PRO A 89 1.62 12.60 -0.76
N VAL A 90 0.56 13.31 -0.34
CA VAL A 90 0.10 14.53 -1.02
C VAL A 90 0.50 15.83 -0.31
N LYS A 91 1.43 15.76 0.65
CA LYS A 91 1.98 16.91 1.37
C LYS A 91 3.49 17.00 1.19
#